data_AF-A0A0C3RQQ6-F1
#
_entry.id   AF-A0A0C3RQQ6-F1
#
_cell.length_a   1.000
_cell.length_b   1.000
_cell.length_c   1.000
_cell.angle_alpha   90.00
_cell.angle_beta   90.00
_cell.angle_gamma   90.00
#
_symmetry.space_group_name_H-M   'P 1'
#
loop_
_entity.id
_entity.type
_entity.pdbx_description
1 polymer ?
#
loop_
_entity_poly.entity_id
_entity_poly.type
_entity_poly.pdbx_seq_one_letter_code
_entity_poly.pdbx_strand_id
1 'polypeptide(L)'
;MAQQLEAFEQYSIQADLLIGQATREQLAECMRLLALIVARYQIKHGEISLNSASAMLKAGDPNDEQLLILTMGMENLVNVLRNVVTGIREIKH
;
A
#
# COMPACT_ATOMS: atom_id res chain seq x y z
N MET A 1 -9.92 2.03 -17.16
CA MET A 1 -10.66 2.61 -16.01
C MET A 1 -11.45 1.60 -15.19
N ALA A 2 -12.59 1.06 -15.67
CA ALA A 2 -13.48 0.23 -14.84
C ALA A 2 -12.80 -0.94 -14.09
N GLN A 3 -11.95 -1.72 -14.76
CA GLN A 3 -11.24 -2.84 -14.15
C GLN A 3 -10.21 -2.41 -13.07
N GLN A 4 -9.57 -1.25 -13.25
CA GLN A 4 -8.62 -0.75 -12.25
C GLN A 4 -9.32 -0.21 -11.01
N LEU A 5 -10.49 0.39 -11.19
CA LEU A 5 -11.32 0.85 -10.08
C LEU A 5 -11.82 -0.34 -9.25
N GLU A 6 -12.31 -1.39 -9.92
CA GLU A 6 -12.70 -2.64 -9.25
C GLU A 6 -11.54 -3.26 -8.47
N ALA A 7 -10.33 -3.30 -9.06
CA ALA A 7 -9.15 -3.80 -8.37
C ALA A 7 -8.79 -2.96 -7.13
N PHE A 8 -8.84 -1.63 -7.25
CA PHE A 8 -8.60 -0.72 -6.11
C PHE A 8 -9.59 -0.98 -4.97
N GLU A 9 -10.88 -1.09 -5.27
CA GLU A 9 -11.93 -1.39 -4.29
C GLU A 9 -11.70 -2.74 -3.62
N GLN A 10 -11.37 -3.78 -4.39
CA GLN A 10 -11.07 -5.11 -3.86
C GLN A 10 -9.87 -5.11 -2.91
N TYR A 11 -8.77 -4.44 -3.27
CA TYR A 11 -7.62 -4.33 -2.37
C TYR A 11 -7.94 -3.49 -1.13
N SER A 12 -8.78 -2.45 -1.25
CA SER A 12 -9.20 -1.63 -0.11
C SER A 12 -9.99 -2.45 0.90
N ILE A 13 -10.96 -3.25 0.45
CA ILE A 13 -11.74 -4.15 1.30
C ILE A 13 -10.83 -5.17 1.99
N GLN A 14 -9.86 -5.74 1.26
CA GLN A 14 -8.89 -6.68 1.85
C GLN A 14 -7.99 -6.03 2.89
N ALA A 15 -7.52 -4.80 2.63
CA ALA A 15 -6.70 -4.05 3.58
C ALA A 15 -7.48 -3.79 4.87
N ASP A 16 -8.73 -3.33 4.78
CA ASP A 16 -9.59 -3.07 5.94
C ASP A 16 -9.81 -4.33 6.79
N LEU A 17 -10.04 -5.48 6.14
CA LEU A 17 -10.18 -6.75 6.84
C LEU A 17 -8.91 -7.13 7.62
N LEU A 18 -7.74 -7.02 6.97
CA LEU A 18 -6.46 -7.35 7.59
C LEU A 18 -6.10 -6.36 8.72
N ILE A 19 -6.40 -5.06 8.54
CA ILE A 19 -6.21 -4.03 9.56
C ILE A 19 -7.08 -4.34 10.79
N GLY A 20 -8.34 -4.73 10.58
CA GLY A 20 -9.25 -5.09 11.67
C GLY A 20 -8.83 -6.33 12.47
N GLN A 21 -8.01 -7.22 11.88
CA GLN A 21 -7.48 -8.41 12.53
C GLN A 21 -6.10 -8.21 13.16
N ALA A 22 -5.37 -7.16 12.76
CA ALA A 22 -4.01 -6.93 13.18
C ALA A 22 -3.93 -6.33 14.60
N THR A 23 -2.95 -6.80 15.36
CA THR A 23 -2.53 -6.12 16.61
C THR A 23 -1.84 -4.79 16.31
N ARG A 24 -1.76 -3.92 17.31
CA ARG A 24 -1.04 -2.63 17.20
C ARG A 24 0.42 -2.85 16.83
N GLU A 25 1.05 -3.88 17.38
CA GLU A 25 2.44 -4.24 17.13
C GLU A 25 2.65 -4.70 15.68
N GLN A 26 1.71 -5.49 15.14
CA GLN A 26 1.72 -5.89 13.73
C GLN A 26 1.54 -4.70 12.79
N LEU A 27 0.62 -3.77 13.09
CA LEU A 27 0.47 -2.55 12.31
C LEU A 27 1.73 -1.67 12.37
N ALA A 28 2.35 -1.56 13.54
CA ALA A 28 3.62 -0.85 13.70
C ALA A 28 4.73 -1.46 12.85
N GLU A 29 4.80 -2.79 12.78
CA GLU A 29 5.76 -3.49 11.94
C GLU A 29 5.49 -3.29 10.44
N CYS A 30 4.23 -3.30 10.01
CA CYS A 30 3.85 -2.97 8.64
C CYS A 30 4.33 -1.57 8.23
N MET A 31 4.14 -0.58 9.11
CA MET A 31 4.61 0.79 8.88
C MET A 31 6.13 0.86 8.75
N ARG A 32 6.88 0.13 9.59
CA ARG A 32 8.36 0.07 9.49
C ARG A 32 8.81 -0.55 8.16
N LEU A 33 8.18 -1.64 7.73
CA LEU A 33 8.49 -2.29 6.46
C LEU A 33 8.23 -1.35 5.27
N LEU A 34 7.09 -0.67 5.25
CA LEU A 34 6.77 0.31 4.22
C LEU A 34 7.77 1.47 4.20
N ALA A 35 8.15 2.00 5.37
CA ALA A 35 9.16 3.06 5.47
C ALA A 35 10.53 2.62 4.91
N LEU A 36 10.95 1.37 5.18
CA LEU A 36 12.19 0.81 4.64
C LEU A 36 12.12 0.64 3.10
N ILE A 37 10.99 0.20 2.57
CA ILE A 37 10.78 0.07 1.12
C ILE A 37 10.86 1.46 0.46
N VAL A 38 10.22 2.47 1.05
CA VAL A 38 10.27 3.87 0.58
C VAL A 38 11.71 4.40 0.60
N ALA A 39 12.43 4.23 1.70
CA ALA A 39 13.82 4.68 1.82
C ALA A 39 14.73 4.00 0.77
N ARG A 40 14.57 2.69 0.57
CA ARG A 40 15.31 1.95 -0.47
C ARG A 40 15.04 2.49 -1.87
N TYR A 41 13.78 2.82 -2.17
CA TYR A 41 13.42 3.42 -3.45
C TYR A 41 14.06 4.81 -3.59
N GLN A 42 13.99 5.64 -2.54
CA GLN A 42 14.54 7.00 -2.54
C GLN A 42 16.05 7.02 -2.77
N ILE A 43 16.79 6.09 -2.16
CA ILE A 43 18.24 5.95 -2.38
C ILE A 43 18.56 5.69 -3.86
N LYS A 44 17.70 4.95 -4.57
CA LYS A 44 17.93 4.55 -5.96
C LYS A 44 17.38 5.55 -6.98
N HIS A 45 16.30 6.26 -6.65
CA HIS A 45 15.50 7.03 -7.62
C HIS A 45 15.29 8.50 -7.24
N GLY A 46 15.76 8.95 -6.07
CA GLY A 46 15.57 10.32 -5.58
C GLY A 46 14.35 10.48 -4.67
N GLU A 47 14.10 11.71 -4.23
CA GLU A 47 13.06 11.99 -3.23
C GLU A 47 11.64 11.66 -3.71
N ILE A 48 10.82 11.12 -2.80
CA ILE A 48 9.38 10.92 -3.00
C ILE A 48 8.65 12.00 -2.21
N SER A 49 7.86 12.83 -2.90
CA SER A 49 7.07 13.89 -2.25
C SER A 49 5.86 13.31 -1.52
N LEU A 50 5.79 13.49 -0.20
CA LEU A 50 4.62 13.11 0.58
C LEU A 50 3.38 13.94 0.22
N ASN A 51 3.58 15.18 -0.26
CA ASN A 51 2.50 16.07 -0.66
C ASN A 51 1.78 15.57 -1.91
N SER A 52 2.50 14.96 -2.86
CA SER A 52 1.88 14.40 -4.07
C SER A 52 1.08 13.14 -3.74
N ALA A 53 1.60 12.25 -2.89
CA ALA A 53 0.86 11.06 -2.44
C ALA A 53 -0.40 11.44 -1.64
N SER A 54 -0.30 12.44 -0.77
CA SER A 54 -1.45 12.94 0.00
C SER A 54 -2.52 13.60 -0.87
N ALA A 55 -2.13 14.28 -1.95
CA ALA A 55 -3.05 14.88 -2.90
C ALA A 55 -3.83 13.81 -3.67
N MET A 56 -3.19 12.69 -4.03
CA MET A 56 -3.83 11.56 -4.70
C MET A 56 -4.91 10.90 -3.84
N LEU A 57 -4.67 10.74 -2.53
CA LEU A 57 -5.67 10.21 -1.60
C LEU A 57 -6.87 11.14 -1.38
N LYS A 58 -6.72 12.43 -1.67
CA LYS A 58 -7.78 13.44 -1.50
C LYS A 58 -8.51 13.78 -2.80
N ALA A 59 -8.07 13.24 -3.93
CA ALA A 59 -8.72 13.48 -5.20
C ALA A 59 -10.10 12.77 -5.22
N GLY A 60 -11.16 13.53 -5.48
CA GLY A 60 -12.52 12.98 -5.55
C GLY A 60 -12.78 12.12 -6.80
N ASP A 61 -12.00 12.31 -7.85
CA ASP A 61 -12.03 11.51 -9.09
C ASP A 61 -10.59 11.41 -9.64
N PRO A 62 -9.85 10.33 -9.33
CA PRO A 62 -8.48 10.15 -9.80
C PRO A 62 -8.46 9.83 -11.30
N ASN A 63 -7.51 10.43 -12.02
CA ASN A 63 -7.25 10.04 -13.42
C ASN A 63 -6.65 8.62 -13.52
N ASP A 64 -6.54 8.07 -14.74
CA ASP A 64 -6.03 6.71 -14.98
C ASP A 64 -4.67 6.43 -14.32
N GLU A 65 -3.74 7.39 -14.34
CA GLU A 65 -2.42 7.25 -13.73
C GLU A 65 -2.50 7.25 -12.21
N GLN A 66 -3.29 8.16 -11.64
CA GLN A 66 -3.53 8.24 -10.20
C GLN A 66 -4.23 6.98 -9.69
N LEU A 67 -5.23 6.47 -10.41
CA LEU A 67 -5.93 5.25 -10.07
C LEU A 67 -4.98 4.05 -10.11
N LEU A 68 -4.11 3.95 -11.12
CA LEU A 68 -3.09 2.91 -11.18
C LEU A 68 -2.16 2.96 -9.97
N ILE A 69 -1.66 4.15 -9.62
CA ILE A 69 -0.78 4.36 -8.46
C ILE A 69 -1.50 3.96 -7.17
N LEU A 70 -2.77 4.35 -7.01
CA LEU A 70 -3.59 4.00 -5.85
C LEU A 70 -3.80 2.48 -5.75
N THR A 71 -4.15 1.81 -6.85
CA THR A 71 -4.31 0.35 -6.90
C THR A 71 -3.03 -0.37 -6.52
N MET A 72 -1.89 0.01 -7.11
CA MET A 72 -0.59 -0.57 -6.78
C MET A 72 -0.18 -0.29 -5.33
N GLY A 73 -0.49 0.91 -4.82
CA GLY A 73 -0.26 1.27 -3.42
C GLY A 73 -1.04 0.39 -2.46
N MET A 74 -2.32 0.14 -2.74
CA MET A 74 -3.18 -0.72 -1.93
C MET A 74 -2.79 -2.20 -2.02
N GLU A 75 -2.39 -2.68 -3.20
CA GLU A 75 -1.83 -4.02 -3.36
C GLU A 75 -0.58 -4.21 -2.48
N ASN A 76 0.35 -3.25 -2.52
CA ASN A 76 1.55 -3.28 -1.68
C ASN A 76 1.20 -3.29 -0.18
N LEU A 77 0.22 -2.49 0.23
CA LEU A 77 -0.27 -2.48 1.61
C LEU A 77 -0.83 -3.85 2.02
N VAL A 78 -1.70 -4.44 1.21
CA VAL A 78 -2.28 -5.77 1.45
C VAL A 78 -1.19 -6.83 1.56
N ASN A 79 -0.17 -6.79 0.71
CA ASN A 79 0.93 -7.74 0.75
C ASN A 79 1.75 -7.63 2.04
N VAL A 80 2.07 -6.40 2.49
CA VAL A 80 2.78 -6.17 3.75
C VAL A 80 1.91 -6.60 4.95
N LEU A 81 0.64 -6.22 4.97
CA LEU A 81 -0.31 -6.62 6.01
C LEU A 81 -0.43 -8.14 6.09
N ARG A 82 -0.62 -8.82 4.97
CA ARG A 82 -0.73 -10.29 4.92
C ARG A 82 0.53 -10.94 5.47
N ASN A 83 1.71 -10.51 5.03
CA ASN A 83 3.00 -11.04 5.50
C ASN A 83 3.12 -10.93 7.03
N VAL A 84 2.83 -9.76 7.59
CA VAL A 84 2.98 -9.52 9.04
C VAL A 84 1.86 -10.15 9.88
N VAL A 85 0.61 -10.10 9.42
CA VAL A 85 -0.56 -10.62 10.16
C VAL A 85 -0.57 -12.15 10.18
N THR A 86 -0.31 -12.78 9.03
CA THR A 86 -0.31 -14.24 8.90
C THR A 86 1.02 -14.90 9.28
N GLY A 87 2.08 -14.09 9.45
CA GLY A 87 3.43 -14.58 9.72
C GLY A 87 4.09 -15.27 8.52
N ILE A 88 3.45 -15.26 7.35
CA ILE A 88 4.04 -15.76 6.10
C ILE A 88 5.05 -14.72 5.62
N ARG A 89 6.30 -14.85 6.05
CA ARG A 89 7.43 -14.24 5.35
C ARG A 89 7.42 -14.85 3.95
N GLU A 90 6.94 -14.12 2.96
CA GLU A 90 7.20 -14.48 1.56
C GLU A 90 8.72 -14.49 1.37
N ILE A 91 9.32 -15.67 1.47
CA ILE A 91 10.65 -15.94 0.91
C ILE A 91 10.40 -16.08 -0.60
N LYS A 92 10.35 -14.95 -1.31
CA LYS A 92 10.54 -14.99 -2.76
C LYS A 92 12.04 -15.14 -3.00
N HIS A 93 12.43 -16.37 -3.37
CA HIS A 93 13.75 -16.72 -3.91
C HIS A 93 13.98 -16.06 -5.27
#